data_AF-A0AAT9ST87-F1
#
_entry.id   AF-A0AAT9ST87-F1
#
_cell.length_a   1.000
_cell.length_b   1.000
_cell.length_c   1.000
_cell.angle_alpha   90.00
_cell.angle_beta   90.00
_cell.angle_gamma   90.00
#
_symmetry.space_group_name_H-M   'P 1'
#
loop_
_entity.id
_entity.type
_entity.pdbx_description
1 polymer ?
#
loop_
_entity_poly.entity_id
_entity_poly.type
_entity_poly.pdbx_seq_one_letter_code
_entity_poly.pdbx_strand_id
1 'polypeptide(L)'
;MLEIITCDQGSPEWDKARLGIPTASEFASILTKGRGGAESRTRQSYLYKLAGERLTSEPMESVVTAHMERGRLMEEEARSVYSFVTGNVCERVGFLRRGRAGASPDGLIGSDGLVEIKTKLPHLMVETILRGEFPPEHKAQCQGQLWVSGRAWIDIAVYWPGLPIFVTRAERDEAFIRELADAVETFNDELDRVIAQVRAYGRPEAA
;
A
#
# COMPACT_ATOMS: atom_id res chain seq x y z
N MET A 1 -17.22 1.55 -7.57
CA MET A 1 -17.27 2.97 -7.17
C MET A 1 -16.08 3.24 -6.25
N LEU A 2 -15.55 4.46 -6.23
CA LEU A 2 -14.52 4.87 -5.26
C LEU A 2 -15.21 5.36 -3.99
N GLU A 3 -14.76 4.85 -2.85
CA GLU A 3 -15.14 5.33 -1.52
C GLU A 3 -13.94 6.06 -0.91
N ILE A 4 -14.19 7.24 -0.34
CA ILE A 4 -13.19 8.06 0.34
C ILE A 4 -13.55 8.06 1.82
N ILE A 5 -12.63 7.57 2.64
CA ILE A 5 -12.80 7.47 4.09
C ILE A 5 -11.88 8.52 4.73
N THR A 6 -12.50 9.55 5.30
CA THR A 6 -11.81 10.64 5.97
C THR A 6 -11.57 10.30 7.43
N CYS A 7 -10.34 9.95 7.74
CA CYS A 7 -9.85 9.70 9.09
C CYS A 7 -8.33 9.96 9.13
N ASP A 8 -7.73 10.05 10.31
CA ASP A 8 -6.29 10.11 10.42
C ASP A 8 -5.68 8.74 10.13
N GLN A 9 -4.62 8.69 9.32
CA GLN A 9 -3.89 7.44 9.11
C GLN A 9 -3.23 6.99 10.42
N GLY A 10 -3.33 5.70 10.72
CA GLY A 10 -2.93 5.12 12.01
C GLY A 10 -3.95 5.29 13.14
N SER A 11 -5.14 5.84 12.87
CA SER A 11 -6.24 5.84 13.85
C SER A 11 -7.01 4.50 13.85
N PRO A 12 -7.75 4.19 14.93
CA PRO A 12 -8.61 3.00 14.97
C PRO A 12 -9.64 2.95 13.83
N GLU A 13 -10.16 4.09 13.40
CA GLU A 13 -11.07 4.20 12.25
C GLU A 13 -10.39 3.81 10.94
N TRP A 14 -9.12 4.20 10.78
CA TRP A 14 -8.31 3.83 9.63
C TRP A 14 -8.00 2.33 9.61
N ASP A 15 -7.63 1.75 10.75
CA ASP A 15 -7.39 0.31 10.88
C ASP A 15 -8.65 -0.48 10.55
N LYS A 16 -9.81 -0.05 11.08
CA LYS A 16 -11.10 -0.66 10.77
C LYS A 16 -11.47 -0.54 9.29
N ALA A 17 -11.15 0.58 8.64
CA ALA A 17 -11.42 0.78 7.22
C ALA A 17 -10.59 -0.17 6.33
N ARG A 18 -9.42 -0.60 6.80
CA ARG A 18 -8.48 -1.49 6.09
C ARG A 18 -8.70 -2.98 6.36
N LEU A 19 -9.45 -3.30 7.42
CA LEU A 19 -9.61 -4.65 7.93
C LEU A 19 -10.05 -5.64 6.85
N GLY A 20 -9.21 -6.65 6.60
CA GLY A 20 -9.49 -7.71 5.65
C GLY A 20 -9.45 -7.27 4.18
N ILE A 21 -8.90 -6.10 3.88
CA ILE A 21 -8.82 -5.55 2.51
C ILE A 21 -7.36 -5.61 2.02
N PRO A 22 -7.11 -6.21 0.84
CA PRO A 22 -5.84 -6.03 0.13
C PRO A 22 -5.50 -4.55 -0.07
N THR A 23 -4.37 -4.11 0.48
CA THR A 23 -3.94 -2.69 0.39
C THR A 23 -2.74 -2.50 -0.51
N ALA A 24 -2.64 -1.31 -1.13
CA ALA A 24 -1.59 -0.98 -2.09
C ALA A 24 -0.16 -1.28 -1.61
N SER A 25 0.13 -1.03 -0.32
CA SER A 25 1.43 -1.32 0.28
C SER A 25 1.82 -2.81 0.26
N GLU A 26 0.85 -3.72 0.14
CA GLU A 26 1.04 -5.18 0.14
C GLU A 26 0.78 -5.82 -1.24
N PHE A 27 0.51 -5.02 -2.28
CA PHE A 27 0.29 -5.56 -3.62
C PHE A 27 1.51 -6.27 -4.20
N ALA A 28 2.73 -5.86 -3.83
CA ALA A 28 3.94 -6.61 -4.17
C ALA A 28 3.94 -8.03 -3.57
N SER A 29 3.43 -8.20 -2.35
CA SER A 29 3.26 -9.49 -1.68
C SER A 29 2.31 -10.41 -2.45
N ILE A 30 1.23 -9.84 -3.02
CA ILE A 30 0.26 -10.56 -3.86
C ILE A 30 0.88 -11.03 -5.18
N LEU A 31 1.69 -10.18 -5.82
CA LEU A 31 2.36 -10.48 -7.09
C LEU A 31 3.56 -11.42 -6.95
N THR A 32 4.02 -11.69 -5.73
CA THR A 32 5.20 -12.52 -5.47
C THR A 32 4.93 -13.97 -5.87
N LYS A 33 5.75 -14.51 -6.79
CA LYS A 33 5.73 -15.91 -7.21
C LYS A 33 6.71 -16.74 -6.35
N GLY A 34 6.34 -17.98 -6.02
CA GLY A 34 7.26 -18.89 -5.34
C GLY A 34 8.31 -19.48 -6.28
N ARG A 35 9.33 -20.11 -5.71
CA ARG A 35 10.43 -20.71 -6.48
C ARG A 35 9.97 -22.03 -7.09
N GLY A 36 10.37 -22.29 -8.35
CA GLY A 36 10.12 -23.58 -9.01
C GLY A 36 8.63 -23.92 -9.21
N GLY A 37 7.75 -22.91 -9.28
CA GLY A 37 6.30 -23.12 -9.42
C GLY A 37 5.54 -23.37 -8.11
N ALA A 38 6.24 -23.39 -6.97
CA ALA A 38 5.60 -23.48 -5.66
C ALA A 38 4.86 -22.18 -5.29
N GLU A 39 3.96 -22.28 -4.31
CA GLU A 39 3.29 -21.11 -3.74
C GLU A 39 4.26 -20.22 -2.97
N SER A 40 4.08 -18.90 -3.09
CA SER A 40 4.89 -17.92 -2.36
C SER A 40 4.48 -17.89 -0.88
N ARG A 41 5.43 -18.15 0.02
CA ARG A 41 5.21 -18.01 1.48
C ARG A 41 4.81 -16.58 1.86
N THR A 42 5.33 -15.56 1.16
CA THR A 42 4.97 -14.16 1.41
C THR A 42 3.50 -13.91 1.08
N ARG A 43 3.07 -14.37 -0.11
CA ARG A 43 1.68 -14.25 -0.55
C ARG A 43 0.72 -15.02 0.36
N GLN A 44 1.05 -16.28 0.68
CA GLN A 44 0.26 -17.13 1.55
C GLN A 44 0.16 -16.55 2.97
N SER A 45 1.27 -16.04 3.51
CA SER A 45 1.25 -15.37 4.82
C SER A 45 0.28 -14.20 4.79
N TYR A 46 0.36 -13.33 3.79
CA TYR A 46 -0.56 -12.19 3.68
C TYR A 46 -2.02 -12.62 3.52
N LEU A 47 -2.29 -13.68 2.75
CA LEU A 47 -3.62 -14.28 2.61
C LEU A 47 -4.19 -14.70 3.96
N TYR A 48 -3.41 -15.41 4.77
CA TYR A 48 -3.83 -15.85 6.10
C TYR A 48 -3.98 -14.71 7.09
N LYS A 49 -3.17 -13.65 6.99
CA LYS A 49 -3.35 -12.44 7.80
C LYS A 49 -4.73 -11.83 7.56
N LEU A 50 -5.11 -11.58 6.29
CA LEU A 50 -6.41 -11.01 5.97
C LEU A 50 -7.58 -11.96 6.29
N ALA A 51 -7.36 -13.28 6.17
CA ALA A 51 -8.35 -14.27 6.59
C ALA A 51 -8.59 -14.19 8.10
N GLY A 52 -7.52 -14.12 8.88
CA GLY A 52 -7.56 -13.89 10.33
C GLY A 52 -8.36 -12.65 10.67
N GLU A 53 -8.02 -11.49 10.08
CA GLU A 53 -8.74 -10.23 10.30
C GLU A 53 -10.24 -10.34 10.03
N ARG A 54 -10.64 -10.97 8.91
CA ARG A 54 -12.06 -11.16 8.57
C ARG A 54 -12.79 -12.14 9.49
N LEU A 55 -12.07 -13.11 10.07
CA LEU A 55 -12.65 -14.12 10.97
C LEU A 55 -12.79 -13.58 12.39
N THR A 56 -11.82 -12.80 12.87
CA THR A 56 -11.82 -12.23 14.23
C THR A 56 -12.50 -10.87 14.31
N SER A 57 -12.64 -10.16 13.18
CA SER A 57 -13.03 -8.73 13.14
C SER A 57 -12.07 -7.82 13.91
N GLU A 58 -10.83 -8.24 14.08
CA GLU A 58 -9.76 -7.50 14.73
C GLU A 58 -8.64 -7.23 13.72
N PRO A 59 -8.13 -5.99 13.60
CA PRO A 59 -6.92 -5.72 12.82
C PRO A 59 -5.75 -6.54 13.36
N MET A 60 -4.93 -7.09 12.48
CA MET A 60 -3.74 -7.81 12.91
C MET A 60 -2.72 -6.85 13.53
N GLU A 61 -2.03 -7.31 14.58
CA GLU A 61 -0.90 -6.58 15.13
C GLU A 61 0.17 -6.36 14.04
N SER A 62 0.54 -5.09 13.85
CA SER A 62 1.64 -4.70 12.99
C SER A 62 2.89 -4.50 13.82
N VAL A 63 3.97 -5.20 13.47
CA VAL A 63 5.27 -5.00 14.11
C VAL A 63 5.80 -3.63 13.68
N VAL A 64 5.80 -2.67 14.60
CA VAL A 64 6.41 -1.35 14.38
C VAL A 64 7.91 -1.50 14.56
N THR A 65 8.65 -1.36 13.46
CA THR A 65 10.13 -1.32 13.50
C THR A 65 10.62 0.09 13.78
N ALA A 66 11.86 0.22 14.27
CA ALA A 66 12.51 1.52 14.45
C ALA A 66 12.59 2.33 13.15
N HIS A 67 12.61 1.67 11.98
CA HIS A 67 12.57 2.37 10.69
C HIS A 67 11.19 2.94 10.36
N MET A 68 10.12 2.20 10.67
CA MET A 68 8.74 2.66 10.47
C MET A 68 8.41 3.82 11.40
N GLU A 69 8.79 3.73 12.68
CA GLU A 69 8.54 4.80 13.66
C GLU A 69 9.26 6.09 13.27
N ARG A 70 10.52 6.00 12.85
CA ARG A 70 11.25 7.17 12.33
C ARG A 70 10.56 7.77 11.10
N GLY A 71 10.08 6.93 10.19
CA GLY A 71 9.32 7.39 9.02
C GLY A 71 8.10 8.21 9.42
N ARG A 72 7.31 7.70 10.37
CA ARG A 72 6.12 8.37 10.92
C ARG A 72 6.46 9.73 11.52
N LEU A 73 7.54 9.81 12.30
CA LEU A 73 7.99 11.07 12.92
C LEU A 73 8.50 12.11 11.90
N MET A 74 9.00 11.66 10.74
CA MET A 74 9.57 12.53 9.70
C MET A 74 8.56 12.89 8.60
N GLU A 75 7.40 12.25 8.54
CA GLU A 75 6.45 12.37 7.44
C GLU A 75 5.96 13.81 7.23
N GLU A 76 5.67 14.53 8.31
CA GLU A 76 5.20 15.92 8.25
C GLU A 76 6.26 16.87 7.67
N GLU A 77 7.52 16.70 8.10
CA GLU A 77 8.65 17.46 7.57
C GLU A 77 8.87 17.12 6.09
N ALA A 78 8.87 15.82 5.74
CA ALA A 78 9.04 15.36 4.36
C ALA A 78 7.95 15.91 3.42
N ARG A 79 6.69 15.93 3.87
CA ARG A 79 5.56 16.51 3.13
C ARG A 79 5.76 18.01 2.92
N SER A 80 6.22 18.73 3.95
CA SER A 80 6.48 20.17 3.89
C SER A 80 7.61 20.49 2.91
N VAL A 81 8.71 19.74 2.95
CA VAL A 81 9.84 19.87 2.01
C VAL A 81 9.39 19.54 0.58
N TYR A 82 8.63 18.47 0.37
CA TYR A 82 8.06 18.15 -0.94
C TYR A 82 7.20 19.30 -1.48
N SER A 83 6.31 19.84 -0.65
CA SER A 83 5.41 20.93 -1.03
C SER A 83 6.18 22.21 -1.38
N PHE A 84 7.23 22.53 -0.62
CA PHE A 84 8.11 23.66 -0.88
C PHE A 84 8.89 23.51 -2.20
N VAL A 85 9.49 22.34 -2.46
CA VAL A 85 10.33 22.11 -3.63
C VAL A 85 9.52 22.00 -4.92
N THR A 86 8.33 21.40 -4.86
CA THR A 86 7.50 21.16 -6.05
C THR A 86 6.44 22.24 -6.30
N GLY A 87 6.10 23.03 -5.29
CA GLY A 87 4.95 23.94 -5.31
C GLY A 87 3.60 23.24 -5.20
N ASN A 88 3.57 21.91 -5.06
CA ASN A 88 2.33 21.14 -4.94
C ASN A 88 1.76 21.24 -3.52
N VAL A 89 0.43 21.29 -3.43
CA VAL A 89 -0.30 21.21 -2.16
C VAL A 89 -0.69 19.76 -1.90
N CYS A 90 -0.30 19.23 -0.74
CA CYS A 90 -0.63 17.89 -0.30
C CYS A 90 -1.89 17.88 0.57
N GLU A 91 -3.01 17.42 0.01
CA GLU A 91 -4.23 17.18 0.78
C GLU A 91 -4.18 15.79 1.42
N ARG A 92 -4.33 15.71 2.75
CA ARG A 92 -4.32 14.43 3.47
C ARG A 92 -5.63 13.68 3.24
N VAL A 93 -5.55 12.36 3.18
CA VAL A 93 -6.69 11.44 3.15
C VAL A 93 -6.42 10.24 4.04
N GLY A 94 -7.47 9.66 4.62
CA GLY A 94 -7.35 8.46 5.45
C GLY A 94 -7.16 7.21 4.60
N PHE A 95 -8.23 6.74 3.98
CA PHE A 95 -8.23 5.53 3.16
C PHE A 95 -9.11 5.69 1.93
N LEU A 96 -8.63 5.17 0.80
CA LEU A 96 -9.35 5.05 -0.46
C LEU A 96 -9.71 3.58 -0.67
N ARG A 97 -10.97 3.30 -0.98
CA ARG A 97 -11.44 1.95 -1.26
C ARG A 97 -12.10 1.88 -2.64
N ARG A 98 -11.71 0.88 -3.42
CA ARG A 98 -12.35 0.54 -4.70
C ARG A 98 -12.72 -0.94 -4.68
N GLY A 99 -13.97 -1.24 -4.36
CA GLY A 99 -14.44 -2.62 -4.24
C GLY A 99 -13.69 -3.38 -3.14
N ARG A 100 -12.94 -4.41 -3.52
CA ARG A 100 -12.18 -5.30 -2.62
C ARG A 100 -10.69 -4.95 -2.56
N ALA A 101 -10.32 -3.72 -2.92
CA ALA A 101 -8.96 -3.20 -2.86
C ALA A 101 -8.94 -1.81 -2.22
N GLY A 102 -7.83 -1.43 -1.60
CA GLY A 102 -7.70 -0.10 -1.03
C GLY A 102 -6.27 0.46 -0.96
N ALA A 103 -6.16 1.73 -0.64
CA ALA A 103 -4.91 2.48 -0.62
C ALA A 103 -4.96 3.66 0.36
N SER A 104 -3.83 4.01 0.95
CA SER A 104 -3.66 5.18 1.82
C SER A 104 -2.51 6.03 1.26
N PRO A 105 -2.71 6.85 0.21
CA PRO A 105 -1.64 7.72 -0.28
C PRO A 105 -1.28 8.77 0.77
N ASP A 106 -0.01 9.20 0.80
CA ASP A 106 0.48 10.19 1.76
C ASP A 106 -0.02 11.62 1.50
N GLY A 107 -0.53 11.85 0.28
CA GLY A 107 -1.26 13.05 -0.10
C GLY A 107 -1.92 12.94 -1.47
N LEU A 108 -3.04 13.65 -1.63
CA LEU A 108 -3.67 13.96 -2.90
C LEU A 108 -3.09 15.27 -3.43
N ILE A 109 -2.71 15.31 -4.70
CA ILE A 109 -2.18 16.51 -5.35
C ILE A 109 -3.16 16.98 -6.41
N GLY A 110 -3.75 18.15 -6.20
CA GLY A 110 -4.76 18.71 -7.11
C GLY A 110 -5.87 17.70 -7.46
N SER A 111 -6.31 17.73 -8.72
CA SER A 111 -7.39 16.85 -9.21
C SER A 111 -6.92 15.44 -9.61
N ASP A 112 -5.66 15.28 -10.00
CA ASP A 112 -5.21 14.13 -10.79
C ASP A 112 -3.89 13.49 -10.30
N GLY A 113 -3.24 14.06 -9.29
CA GLY A 113 -1.96 13.57 -8.76
C GLY A 113 -2.04 12.95 -7.38
N LEU A 114 -1.03 12.14 -7.06
CA LEU A 114 -0.79 11.59 -5.72
C LEU A 114 0.67 11.86 -5.31
N VAL A 115 0.94 11.76 -4.02
CA VAL A 115 2.30 11.63 -3.50
C VAL A 115 2.42 10.41 -2.59
N GLU A 116 3.53 9.71 -2.71
CA GLU A 116 4.02 8.69 -1.78
C GLU A 116 5.34 9.16 -1.18
N ILE A 117 5.41 9.28 0.13
CA ILE A 117 6.55 9.73 0.91
C ILE A 117 7.24 8.52 1.53
N LYS A 118 8.53 8.37 1.26
CA LYS A 118 9.38 7.35 1.88
C LYS A 118 10.52 8.00 2.62
N THR A 119 10.96 7.35 3.69
CA THR A 119 12.24 7.71 4.33
C THR A 119 13.25 6.60 4.10
N LYS A 120 14.50 6.97 3.84
CA LYS A 120 15.62 6.02 3.70
C LYS A 120 16.79 6.49 4.55
N LEU A 121 17.60 5.55 5.04
CA LEU A 121 18.85 5.91 5.73
C LEU A 121 19.76 6.71 4.78
N PRO A 122 20.66 7.58 5.30
CA PRO A 122 21.45 8.50 4.48
C PRO A 122 22.20 7.82 3.33
N HIS A 123 22.86 6.70 3.60
CA HIS A 123 23.64 5.98 2.58
C HIS A 123 22.75 5.39 1.46
N LEU A 124 21.54 4.91 1.79
CA LEU A 124 20.56 4.44 0.82
C LEU A 124 19.90 5.59 0.04
N MET A 125 19.79 6.76 0.68
CA MET A 125 19.30 7.96 0.02
C MET A 125 20.31 8.49 -1.01
N VAL A 126 21.60 8.45 -0.70
CA VAL A 126 22.68 8.77 -1.67
C VAL A 126 22.57 7.85 -2.88
N GLU A 127 22.42 6.53 -2.68
CA GLU A 127 22.20 5.58 -3.79
C GLU A 127 20.95 5.94 -4.61
N THR A 128 19.84 6.27 -3.93
CA THR A 128 18.58 6.63 -4.59
C THR A 128 18.73 7.89 -5.46
N ILE A 129 19.39 8.93 -4.93
CA ILE A 129 19.66 10.18 -5.65
C ILE A 129 20.55 9.91 -6.88
N LEU A 130 21.65 9.17 -6.69
CA LEU A 130 22.60 8.88 -7.77
C LEU A 130 21.99 8.01 -8.87
N ARG A 131 21.10 7.08 -8.50
CA ARG A 131 20.36 6.27 -9.48
C ARG A 131 19.41 7.13 -10.32
N GLY A 132 18.75 8.12 -9.72
CA GLY A 132 17.91 9.07 -10.47
C GLY A 132 16.61 8.51 -11.05
N GLU A 133 16.30 7.24 -10.79
CA GLU A 133 15.17 6.51 -11.37
C GLU A 133 14.06 6.23 -10.35
N PHE A 134 12.85 6.01 -10.85
CA PHE A 134 11.73 5.54 -10.03
C PHE A 134 12.10 4.24 -9.29
N PRO A 135 12.02 4.17 -7.95
CA PRO A 135 12.43 2.99 -7.21
C PRO A 135 11.53 1.78 -7.54
N PRO A 136 12.04 0.73 -8.21
CA PRO A 136 11.21 -0.36 -8.72
C PRO A 136 10.50 -1.12 -7.60
N GLU A 137 11.06 -1.14 -6.38
CA GLU A 137 10.46 -1.73 -5.19
C GLU A 137 9.10 -1.11 -4.81
N HIS A 138 8.82 0.11 -5.28
CA HIS A 138 7.58 0.84 -4.99
C HIS A 138 6.58 0.85 -6.15
N LYS A 139 6.91 0.21 -7.29
CA LYS A 139 6.03 0.21 -8.49
C LYS A 139 4.65 -0.36 -8.19
N ALA A 140 4.58 -1.52 -7.54
CA ALA A 140 3.31 -2.18 -7.24
C ALA A 140 2.41 -1.32 -6.32
N GLN A 141 3.00 -0.69 -5.30
CA GLN A 141 2.27 0.20 -4.41
C GLN A 141 1.77 1.44 -5.14
N CYS A 142 2.64 2.14 -5.86
CA CYS A 142 2.31 3.40 -6.52
C CYS A 142 1.28 3.20 -7.63
N GLN A 143 1.45 2.18 -8.48
CA GLN A 143 0.45 1.84 -9.51
C GLN A 143 -0.86 1.34 -8.89
N GLY A 144 -0.81 0.64 -7.75
CA GLY A 144 -1.99 0.28 -6.97
C GLY A 144 -2.76 1.48 -6.44
N GLN A 145 -2.04 2.48 -5.94
CA GLN A 145 -2.61 3.76 -5.51
C GLN A 145 -3.27 4.51 -6.66
N LEU A 146 -2.64 4.55 -7.84
CA LEU A 146 -3.26 5.09 -9.05
C LEU A 146 -4.51 4.30 -9.43
N TRP A 147 -4.45 2.97 -9.47
CA TRP A 147 -5.61 2.13 -9.76
C TRP A 147 -6.80 2.39 -8.83
N VAL A 148 -6.58 2.36 -7.51
CA VAL A 148 -7.62 2.56 -6.51
C VAL A 148 -8.20 3.98 -6.62
N SER A 149 -7.36 5.00 -6.65
CA SER A 149 -7.81 6.39 -6.70
C SER A 149 -8.44 6.80 -8.04
N GLY A 150 -8.01 6.20 -9.15
CA GLY A 150 -8.34 6.66 -10.50
C GLY A 150 -7.55 7.90 -10.96
N ARG A 151 -6.50 8.31 -10.22
CA ARG A 151 -5.65 9.46 -10.53
C ARG A 151 -4.59 9.13 -11.58
N ALA A 152 -4.07 10.15 -12.27
CA ALA A 152 -3.26 10.04 -13.48
C ALA A 152 -1.76 9.82 -13.22
N TRP A 153 -1.24 10.36 -12.13
CA TRP A 153 0.19 10.28 -11.82
C TRP A 153 0.44 10.29 -10.32
N ILE A 154 1.62 9.81 -9.94
CA ILE A 154 2.09 9.80 -8.56
C ILE A 154 3.55 10.20 -8.50
N ASP A 155 3.86 11.16 -7.64
CA ASP A 155 5.23 11.45 -7.25
C ASP A 155 5.63 10.54 -6.10
N ILE A 156 6.82 9.94 -6.19
CA ILE A 156 7.47 9.33 -5.03
C ILE A 156 8.53 10.30 -4.52
N ALA A 157 8.42 10.67 -3.25
CA ALA A 157 9.30 11.59 -2.56
C ALA A 157 10.09 10.81 -1.49
N VAL A 158 11.40 10.69 -1.67
CA VAL A 158 12.29 9.98 -0.74
C VAL A 158 13.08 11.01 0.07
N TYR A 159 13.01 10.90 1.39
CA TYR A 159 13.47 11.93 2.32
C TYR A 159 14.43 11.41 3.41
N TRP A 160 15.37 12.27 3.77
CA TRP A 160 16.15 12.21 5.01
C TRP A 160 16.56 13.64 5.40
N PRO A 161 16.49 14.02 6.69
CA PRO A 161 16.91 15.35 7.14
C PRO A 161 18.38 15.65 6.81
N GLY A 162 18.62 16.78 6.15
CA GLY A 162 19.96 17.23 5.77
C GLY A 162 20.47 16.71 4.42
N LEU A 163 19.67 15.94 3.67
CA LEU A 163 19.95 15.59 2.27
C LEU A 163 18.89 16.18 1.33
N PRO A 164 19.21 16.46 0.06
CA PRO A 164 18.22 16.92 -0.91
C PRO A 164 17.11 15.89 -1.10
N ILE A 165 15.84 16.29 -0.99
CA ILE A 165 14.72 15.39 -1.25
C ILE A 165 14.79 14.85 -2.68
N PHE A 166 14.64 13.54 -2.85
CA PHE A 166 14.57 12.93 -4.17
C PHE A 166 13.10 12.80 -4.57
N VAL A 167 12.71 13.37 -5.70
CA VAL A 167 11.34 13.30 -6.22
C VAL A 167 11.38 12.79 -7.65
N THR A 168 10.55 11.78 -7.95
CA THR A 168 10.36 11.29 -9.32
C THR A 168 8.92 10.89 -9.54
N ARG A 169 8.44 11.03 -10.79
CA ARG A 169 7.04 10.83 -11.15
C ARG A 169 6.85 9.51 -11.88
N ALA A 170 5.78 8.80 -11.55
CA ALA A 170 5.24 7.73 -12.36
C ALA A 170 3.85 8.11 -12.88
N GLU A 171 3.67 7.97 -14.19
CA GLU A 171 2.36 8.00 -14.83
C GLU A 171 1.66 6.64 -14.66
N ARG A 172 0.35 6.59 -14.87
CA ARG A 172 -0.41 5.33 -14.93
C ARG A 172 0.16 4.39 -15.98
N ASP A 173 0.46 3.17 -15.55
CA ASP A 173 0.79 2.04 -16.41
C ASP A 173 -0.45 1.14 -16.49
N GLU A 174 -1.32 1.40 -17.48
CA GLU A 174 -2.60 0.69 -17.61
C GLU A 174 -2.42 -0.82 -17.86
N ALA A 175 -1.31 -1.24 -18.47
CA ALA A 175 -1.03 -2.66 -18.64
C ALA A 175 -0.73 -3.32 -17.29
N PHE A 176 0.19 -2.72 -16.52
CA PHE A 176 0.52 -3.21 -15.18
C PHE A 176 -0.66 -3.13 -14.21
N ILE A 177 -1.47 -2.07 -14.27
CA ILE A 177 -2.67 -1.91 -13.43
C ILE A 177 -3.68 -3.04 -13.71
N ARG A 178 -3.88 -3.44 -14.96
CA ARG A 178 -4.75 -4.58 -15.29
C ARG A 178 -4.22 -5.89 -14.70
N GLU A 179 -2.94 -6.19 -14.90
CA GLU A 179 -2.31 -7.39 -14.33
C GLU A 179 -2.43 -7.43 -12.80
N LEU A 180 -2.20 -6.27 -12.16
CA LEU A 180 -2.33 -6.11 -10.72
C LEU A 180 -3.77 -6.31 -10.24
N ALA A 181 -4.75 -5.72 -10.94
CA ALA A 181 -6.16 -5.85 -10.60
C ALA A 181 -6.63 -7.30 -10.68
N ASP A 182 -6.25 -8.02 -11.74
CA ASP A 182 -6.59 -9.44 -11.93
C ASP A 182 -5.97 -10.32 -10.83
N ALA A 183 -4.72 -10.03 -10.45
CA ALA A 183 -4.04 -10.74 -9.36
C ALA A 183 -4.71 -10.49 -8.00
N VAL A 184 -5.16 -9.25 -7.74
CA VAL A 184 -5.88 -8.89 -6.51
C VAL A 184 -7.27 -9.53 -6.47
N GLU A 185 -7.97 -9.64 -7.59
CA GLU A 185 -9.27 -10.33 -7.66
C GLU A 185 -9.11 -11.84 -7.38
N THR A 186 -8.14 -12.48 -8.04
CA THR A 186 -7.83 -13.91 -7.80
C THR A 186 -7.46 -14.16 -6.33
N PHE A 187 -6.65 -13.27 -5.74
CA PHE A 187 -6.29 -13.33 -4.32
C PHE A 187 -7.52 -13.18 -3.41
N ASN A 188 -8.44 -12.30 -3.77
CA ASN A 188 -9.68 -12.08 -3.04
C ASN A 188 -10.63 -13.30 -3.09
N ASP A 189 -10.69 -14.01 -4.20
CA ASP A 189 -11.45 -15.27 -4.32
C ASP A 189 -10.85 -16.37 -3.45
N GLU A 190 -9.53 -16.51 -3.46
CA GLU A 190 -8.82 -17.45 -2.60
C GLU A 190 -9.03 -17.14 -1.12
N LEU A 191 -9.04 -15.84 -0.76
CA LEU A 191 -9.31 -15.38 0.60
C LEU A 191 -10.69 -15.84 1.07
N ASP A 192 -11.72 -15.73 0.23
CA ASP A 192 -13.07 -16.19 0.56
C ASP A 192 -13.13 -17.71 0.75
N ARG A 193 -12.41 -18.47 -0.09
CA ARG A 193 -12.31 -19.94 0.05
C ARG A 193 -11.64 -20.34 1.36
N VAL A 194 -10.53 -19.71 1.72
CA VAL A 194 -9.81 -19.97 2.98
C VAL A 194 -10.73 -19.68 4.17
N ILE A 195 -11.44 -18.55 4.16
CA ILE A 195 -12.40 -18.19 5.22
C ILE A 195 -13.51 -19.22 5.32
N ALA A 196 -14.08 -19.67 4.20
CA ALA A 196 -15.12 -20.69 4.18
C ALA A 196 -14.62 -22.03 4.75
N GLN A 197 -13.41 -22.46 4.38
CA GLN A 197 -12.77 -23.68 4.90
C GLN A 197 -12.57 -23.60 6.41
N VAL A 198 -12.03 -22.49 6.92
CA VAL A 198 -11.80 -22.31 8.37
C VAL A 198 -13.13 -22.28 9.14
N ARG A 199 -14.18 -21.65 8.61
CA ARG A 199 -15.52 -21.63 9.24
C ARG A 199 -16.19 -23.00 9.27
N ALA A 200 -15.87 -23.88 8.33
CA ALA A 200 -16.37 -25.25 8.29
C ALA A 200 -15.58 -26.21 9.19
N TYR A 201 -14.38 -25.81 9.62
CA TYR A 201 -13.51 -26.65 10.45
C TYR A 201 -14.21 -27.07 11.75
N GLY A 202 -14.24 -28.38 12.02
CA GLY A 202 -14.84 -28.95 13.22
C GLY A 202 -16.37 -29.10 13.19
N ARG A 203 -17.04 -28.83 12.07
CA ARG A 203 -18.46 -29.19 11.90
C ARG A 203 -18.56 -30.65 11.46
N PRO A 204 -19.35 -31.51 12.13
CA PRO A 204 -19.60 -32.86 11.65
C PRO A 204 -20.30 -32.81 10.29
N GLU A 205 -19.92 -33.68 9.36
CA GLU A 205 -20.67 -33.88 8.11
C GLU A 205 -22.11 -34.25 8.48
N ALA A 206 -23.08 -33.53 7.92
CA ALA A 206 -24.49 -33.84 8.14
C ALA A 206 -24.74 -35.25 7.60
N ALA A 207 -25.07 -36.18 8.50
CA ALA A 207 -25.47 -37.55 8.20
C ALA A 207 -26.82 -37.61 7.50
#